data_AF-A0A375YVF2-F1
#
_entry.id   AF-A0A375YVF2-F1
#
_cell.length_a   1.000
_cell.length_b   1.000
_cell.length_c   1.000
_cell.angle_alpha   90.00
_cell.angle_beta   90.00
_cell.angle_gamma   90.00
#
_symmetry.space_group_name_H-M   'P 1'
#
loop_
_entity.id
_entity.type
_entity.pdbx_description
1 polymer ?
#
loop_
_entity_poly.entity_id
_entity_poly.type
_entity_poly.pdbx_seq_one_letter_code
_entity_poly.pdbx_strand_id
1 'polypeptide(L)'
;MKTKGTTGSRPAKDFTAMTAGRLAIPVVRTQEERKQFSMAQMQTDAAVLAKEASNFERISGELKGVIAHVESVAGTLAGQFQGQAGTAAQTALMRFQEAANQQIMELNDISTNIHTAGAHYTSTDEEQSGNLSSAMHI
;
A
#
# COMPACT_ATOMS: atom_id res chain seq x y z
N MET A 1 31.60 17.41 -52.62
CA MET A 1 32.97 17.50 -53.16
C MET A 1 33.57 18.84 -52.72
N LYS A 2 34.61 18.83 -51.87
CA LYS A 2 35.64 19.87 -51.62
C LYS A 2 35.18 21.27 -51.12
N THR A 3 35.87 22.07 -50.28
CA THR A 3 37.07 22.01 -49.42
C THR A 3 37.24 23.40 -48.75
N LYS A 4 38.06 23.47 -47.68
CA LYS A 4 38.82 24.64 -47.12
C LYS A 4 38.02 25.56 -46.18
N GLY A 5 38.41 25.86 -44.95
CA GLY A 5 39.71 25.83 -44.27
C GLY A 5 40.41 27.19 -44.41
N THR A 6 40.49 27.99 -43.34
CA THR A 6 41.67 28.80 -42.98
C THR A 6 41.54 29.49 -41.61
N THR A 7 42.54 29.16 -40.80
CA THR A 7 43.02 29.66 -39.52
C THR A 7 43.17 31.19 -39.45
N GLY A 8 42.72 31.78 -38.33
CA GLY A 8 43.09 33.13 -37.90
C GLY A 8 43.22 33.17 -36.38
N SER A 9 44.45 33.08 -35.89
CA SER A 9 44.83 33.04 -34.47
C SER A 9 44.97 34.46 -33.88
N ARG A 10 44.30 34.68 -32.73
CA ARG A 10 44.72 35.47 -31.53
C ARG A 10 44.72 37.02 -31.60
N PRO A 11 44.75 37.76 -30.46
CA PRO A 11 44.28 37.51 -29.08
C PRO A 11 43.58 38.74 -28.41
N ALA A 12 43.29 38.61 -27.10
CA ALA A 12 43.00 39.65 -26.10
C ALA A 12 41.58 40.23 -26.10
N LYS A 13 40.66 39.52 -25.45
CA LYS A 13 39.43 40.14 -24.93
C LYS A 13 39.70 40.57 -23.51
N ASP A 14 39.48 41.85 -23.30
CA ASP A 14 39.73 42.59 -22.09
C ASP A 14 39.18 41.91 -20.84
N PHE A 15 40.07 41.86 -19.87
CA PHE A 15 39.87 41.41 -18.51
C PHE A 15 39.21 42.57 -17.76
N THR A 16 37.89 42.70 -17.76
CA THR A 16 37.20 43.67 -16.86
C THR A 16 35.79 43.20 -16.51
N ALA A 17 35.68 42.69 -15.28
CA ALA A 17 34.52 42.73 -14.38
C ALA A 17 33.14 42.34 -14.94
N MET A 18 32.83 41.03 -14.88
CA MET A 18 31.46 40.59 -14.64
C MET A 18 31.38 40.05 -13.21
N THR A 19 31.00 40.97 -12.32
CA THR A 19 30.71 40.75 -10.91
C THR A 19 29.77 39.56 -10.72
N ALA A 20 30.16 38.68 -9.81
CA ALA A 20 29.46 37.48 -9.41
C ALA A 20 28.01 37.76 -8.97
N GLY A 21 27.07 37.16 -9.68
CA GLY A 21 25.65 37.10 -9.32
C GLY A 21 25.09 35.69 -9.53
N ARG A 22 25.82 34.68 -9.05
CA ARG A 22 25.35 33.29 -9.01
C ARG A 22 25.40 32.85 -7.55
N LEU A 23 24.32 32.99 -6.78
CA LEU A 23 24.19 32.25 -5.53
C LEU A 23 22.74 32.25 -5.00
N ALA A 24 22.43 31.14 -4.31
CA ALA A 24 21.24 30.85 -3.51
C ALA A 24 20.02 30.21 -4.21
N ILE A 25 20.15 28.95 -4.62
CA ILE A 25 19.08 27.97 -4.35
C ILE A 25 19.53 27.19 -3.11
N PRO A 26 18.98 27.42 -1.91
CA PRO A 26 19.22 26.52 -0.79
C PRO A 26 18.18 25.40 -0.83
N VAL A 27 18.53 24.24 -1.40
CA VAL A 27 17.86 22.98 -1.03
C VAL A 27 18.88 22.12 -0.30
N VAL A 28 19.25 22.58 0.89
CA VAL A 28 19.88 21.73 1.91
C VAL A 28 18.88 21.69 3.06
N ARG A 29 17.86 20.83 2.94
CA ARG A 29 17.04 20.47 4.11
C ARG A 29 17.95 19.82 5.13
N THR A 30 17.91 20.31 6.36
CA THR A 30 18.69 19.77 7.47
C THR A 30 18.27 18.31 7.71
N GLN A 31 19.19 17.49 8.22
CA GLN A 31 18.92 16.07 8.51
C GLN A 31 17.69 15.85 9.41
N GLU A 32 17.33 16.84 10.23
CA GLU A 32 16.13 16.81 11.07
C GLU A 32 14.83 16.92 10.26
N GLU A 33 14.78 17.78 9.25
CA GLU A 33 13.62 17.90 8.37
C GLU A 33 13.41 16.62 7.53
N ARG A 34 14.49 15.92 7.16
CA ARG A 34 14.39 14.61 6.50
C ARG A 34 13.82 13.53 7.42
N LYS A 35 14.24 13.53 8.70
CA LYS A 35 13.71 12.60 9.70
C LYS A 35 12.23 12.87 10.00
N GLN A 36 11.84 14.13 10.16
CA GLN A 36 10.44 14.50 10.38
C GLN A 36 9.54 14.14 9.18
N PHE A 37 10.01 14.34 7.95
CA PHE A 37 9.25 13.92 6.76
C PHE A 37 9.10 12.39 6.69
N SER A 38 10.14 11.64 7.07
CA SER A 38 10.10 10.18 7.14
C SER A 38 9.13 9.66 8.21
N MET A 39 9.08 10.29 9.39
CA MET A 39 8.13 9.95 10.45
C MET A 39 6.69 10.24 10.05
N ALA A 40 6.45 11.41 9.46
CA ALA A 40 5.13 11.78 8.98
C ALA A 40 4.63 10.83 7.88
N GLN A 41 5.51 10.37 6.98
CA GLN A 41 5.17 9.34 6.00
C GLN A 41 4.83 8.00 6.68
N MET A 42 5.66 7.51 7.61
CA MET A 42 5.39 6.23 8.29
C MET A 42 4.09 6.25 9.12
N GLN A 43 3.82 7.34 9.86
CA GLN A 43 2.55 7.49 10.58
C GLN A 43 1.35 7.60 9.64
N THR A 44 1.50 8.26 8.49
CA THR A 44 0.45 8.34 7.46
C THR A 44 0.16 6.96 6.88
N ASP A 45 1.20 6.18 6.56
CA ASP A 45 1.06 4.84 6.00
C ASP A 45 0.42 3.87 7.00
N ALA A 46 0.73 3.98 8.30
CA ALA A 46 0.09 3.20 9.36
C ALA A 46 -1.41 3.55 9.54
N ALA A 47 -1.76 4.84 9.52
CA ALA A 47 -3.16 5.27 9.60
C ALA A 47 -3.98 4.83 8.38
N VAL A 48 -3.38 4.84 7.19
CA VAL A 48 -3.99 4.31 5.96
C VAL A 48 -4.19 2.80 6.06
N LEU A 49 -3.19 2.05 6.52
CA LEU A 49 -3.29 0.61 6.74
C LEU A 49 -4.38 0.24 7.74
N ALA A 50 -4.47 0.92 8.88
CA ALA A 50 -5.52 0.68 9.88
C ALA A 50 -6.93 0.93 9.31
N LYS A 51 -7.08 1.94 8.44
CA LYS A 51 -8.33 2.23 7.75
C LYS A 51 -8.69 1.15 6.72
N GLU A 52 -7.72 0.73 5.91
CA GLU A 52 -7.90 -0.34 4.93
C GLU A 52 -8.19 -1.68 5.61
N ALA A 53 -7.57 -1.95 6.76
CA ALA A 53 -7.84 -3.11 7.61
C ALA A 53 -9.31 -3.18 8.04
N SER A 54 -9.82 -2.09 8.61
CA SER A 54 -11.21 -2.00 9.04
C SER A 54 -12.19 -2.15 7.87
N ASN A 55 -11.86 -1.58 6.71
CA ASN A 55 -12.66 -1.76 5.50
C ASN A 55 -12.65 -3.22 5.02
N PHE A 56 -11.49 -3.89 5.07
CA PHE A 56 -11.37 -5.30 4.74
C PHE A 56 -12.19 -6.18 5.67
N GLU A 57 -12.12 -5.97 6.98
CA GLU A 57 -12.94 -6.70 7.97
C GLU A 57 -14.43 -6.57 7.68
N ARG A 58 -14.90 -5.34 7.42
CA ARG A 58 -16.30 -5.10 7.05
C ARG A 58 -16.69 -5.87 5.79
N ILE A 59 -15.91 -5.73 4.70
CA ILE A 59 -16.19 -6.38 3.42
C ILE A 59 -16.13 -7.91 3.55
N SER A 60 -15.16 -8.44 4.29
CA SER A 60 -15.02 -9.88 4.52
C SER A 60 -16.20 -10.44 5.34
N GLY A 61 -16.69 -9.68 6.33
CA GLY A 61 -17.89 -10.02 7.09
C GLY A 61 -19.14 -10.03 6.20
N GLU A 62 -19.29 -9.04 5.32
CA GLU A 62 -20.37 -8.98 4.33
C GLU A 62 -20.31 -10.19 3.37
N LEU A 63 -19.14 -10.53 2.83
CA LEU A 63 -18.92 -11.68 1.95
C LEU A 63 -19.29 -13.01 2.63
N LYS A 64 -18.85 -13.22 3.87
CA LYS A 64 -19.22 -14.39 4.68
C LYS A 64 -20.73 -14.44 4.94
N GLY A 65 -21.36 -13.29 5.18
CA GLY A 65 -22.80 -13.17 5.33
C GLY A 65 -23.57 -13.57 4.07
N VAL A 66 -23.10 -13.14 2.89
CA VAL A 66 -23.68 -13.54 1.60
C VAL A 66 -23.55 -15.05 1.38
N ILE A 67 -22.39 -15.64 1.67
CA ILE A 67 -22.17 -17.09 1.59
C ILE A 67 -23.18 -17.83 2.48
N ALA A 68 -23.28 -17.44 3.76
CA ALA A 68 -24.21 -18.05 4.71
C ALA A 68 -25.67 -17.91 4.25
N HIS A 69 -26.03 -16.78 3.62
CA HIS A 69 -27.36 -16.59 3.06
C HIS A 69 -27.63 -17.55 1.89
N VAL A 70 -26.68 -17.72 0.97
CA VAL A 70 -26.79 -18.68 -0.14
C VAL A 70 -26.93 -20.11 0.39
N GLU A 71 -26.15 -20.49 1.41
CA GLU A 71 -26.24 -21.81 2.05
C GLU A 71 -27.60 -22.04 2.72
N SER A 72 -28.17 -21.02 3.38
CA SER A 72 -29.50 -21.10 3.99
C SER A 72 -30.61 -21.29 2.95
N VAL A 73 -30.56 -20.52 1.86
CA VAL A 73 -31.51 -20.66 0.73
C VAL A 73 -31.36 -22.03 0.09
N ALA A 74 -30.12 -22.47 -0.15
CA ALA A 74 -29.82 -23.78 -0.70
C ALA A 74 -30.36 -24.92 0.18
N GLY A 75 -30.20 -24.85 1.50
CA GLY A 75 -30.73 -25.84 2.44
C GLY A 75 -32.25 -25.90 2.43
N THR A 76 -32.92 -24.75 2.31
CA THR A 76 -34.38 -24.68 2.17
C THR A 76 -34.86 -25.29 0.85
N LEU A 77 -34.10 -25.06 -0.23
CA LEU A 77 -34.45 -25.49 -1.59
C LEU A 77 -34.11 -26.96 -1.86
N ALA A 78 -33.15 -27.53 -1.12
CA ALA A 78 -32.70 -28.92 -1.26
C ALA A 78 -33.83 -29.93 -1.09
N GLY A 79 -34.80 -29.67 -0.21
CA GLY A 79 -35.98 -30.52 -0.01
C GLY A 79 -37.01 -30.44 -1.15
N GLN A 80 -36.97 -29.38 -1.96
CA GLN A 80 -37.90 -29.15 -3.08
C GLN A 80 -37.34 -29.63 -4.42
N PHE A 81 -36.04 -29.88 -4.48
CA PHE A 81 -35.36 -30.31 -5.70
C PHE A 81 -35.48 -31.82 -5.91
N GLN A 82 -36.29 -32.21 -6.91
CA GLN A 82 -36.52 -33.60 -7.30
C GLN A 82 -36.14 -33.85 -8.77
N GLY A 83 -35.75 -35.07 -9.10
CA GLY A 83 -35.39 -35.48 -10.46
C GLY A 83 -34.04 -34.89 -10.93
N GLN A 84 -33.84 -34.85 -12.25
CA GLN A 84 -32.57 -34.40 -12.86
C GLN A 84 -32.16 -32.98 -12.46
N ALA A 85 -33.13 -32.08 -12.26
CA ALA A 85 -32.88 -30.72 -11.79
C ALA A 85 -32.26 -30.70 -10.38
N GLY A 86 -32.67 -31.61 -9.50
CA GLY A 86 -32.11 -31.70 -8.15
C GLY A 86 -30.69 -32.24 -8.12
N THR A 87 -30.36 -33.22 -8.97
CA THR A 87 -28.98 -33.71 -9.10
C THR A 87 -28.04 -32.62 -9.62
N ALA A 88 -28.50 -31.82 -10.59
CA ALA A 88 -27.74 -30.69 -11.11
C ALA A 88 -27.53 -29.61 -10.03
N ALA A 89 -28.58 -29.28 -9.26
CA ALA A 89 -28.50 -28.32 -8.17
C ALA A 89 -27.56 -28.79 -7.05
N GLN A 90 -27.64 -30.06 -6.63
CA GLN A 90 -26.72 -30.63 -5.63
C GLN A 90 -25.25 -30.53 -6.09
N THR A 91 -24.99 -30.80 -7.37
CA THR A 91 -23.63 -30.68 -7.93
C THR A 91 -23.15 -29.23 -7.94
N ALA A 92 -24.01 -28.28 -8.30
CA ALA A 92 -23.70 -26.86 -8.27
C ALA A 92 -23.46 -26.36 -6.83
N LEU A 93 -24.26 -26.81 -5.87
CA LEU A 93 -24.11 -26.47 -4.45
C LEU A 93 -22.81 -27.00 -3.86
N MET A 94 -22.41 -28.24 -4.19
CA MET A 94 -21.12 -28.78 -3.76
C MET A 94 -19.95 -27.93 -4.27
N ARG A 95 -19.97 -27.55 -5.56
CA ARG A 95 -18.94 -26.68 -6.15
C ARG A 95 -18.95 -25.27 -5.53
N PHE A 96 -20.13 -24.73 -5.26
CA PHE A 96 -20.27 -23.46 -4.57
C PHE A 96 -19.65 -23.54 -3.18
N GLN A 97 -19.94 -24.59 -2.41
CA GLN A 97 -19.45 -24.72 -1.05
C GLN A 97 -17.94 -24.93 -1.00
N GLU A 98 -17.38 -25.68 -1.96
CA GLU A 98 -15.93 -25.80 -2.12
C GLU A 98 -15.27 -24.44 -2.38
N ALA A 99 -15.80 -23.66 -3.34
CA ALA A 99 -15.28 -22.32 -3.65
C ALA A 99 -15.49 -21.33 -2.48
N ALA A 100 -16.62 -21.41 -1.80
CA ALA A 100 -16.94 -20.57 -0.64
C ALA A 100 -15.97 -20.84 0.52
N ASN A 101 -15.67 -22.11 0.81
CA ASN A 101 -14.70 -22.47 1.84
C ASN A 101 -13.30 -21.93 1.52
N GLN A 102 -12.86 -22.03 0.25
CA GLN A 102 -11.59 -21.47 -0.18
C GLN A 102 -11.55 -19.93 0.00
N GLN A 103 -12.63 -19.24 -0.35
CA GLN A 103 -12.72 -17.79 -0.14
C GLN A 103 -12.71 -17.43 1.35
N ILE A 104 -13.40 -18.18 2.21
CA ILE A 104 -13.39 -17.94 3.64
C ILE A 104 -11.99 -18.11 4.23
N MET A 105 -11.24 -19.13 3.79
CA MET A 105 -9.85 -19.34 4.19
C MET A 105 -8.98 -18.15 3.79
N GLU A 106 -9.02 -17.75 2.51
CA GLU A 106 -8.25 -16.61 2.01
C GLU A 106 -8.60 -15.30 2.75
N LEU A 107 -9.90 -15.05 3.00
CA LEU A 107 -10.34 -13.88 3.77
C LEU A 107 -9.80 -13.89 5.21
N ASN A 108 -9.73 -15.06 5.85
CA ASN A 108 -9.16 -15.21 7.20
C ASN A 108 -7.65 -14.99 7.20
N ASP A 109 -6.95 -15.50 6.18
CA ASP A 109 -5.50 -15.35 6.04
C ASP A 109 -5.13 -13.88 5.82
N ILE A 110 -5.82 -13.19 4.91
CA ILE A 110 -5.63 -11.76 4.69
C ILE A 110 -5.96 -10.97 5.96
N SER A 111 -7.06 -11.29 6.65
CA SER A 111 -7.40 -10.64 7.92
C SER A 111 -6.28 -10.80 8.95
N THR A 112 -5.71 -12.01 9.08
CA THR A 112 -4.61 -12.29 9.99
C THR A 112 -3.34 -11.53 9.62
N ASN A 113 -3.01 -11.48 8.32
CA ASN A 113 -1.87 -10.73 7.79
C ASN A 113 -2.00 -9.23 8.06
N ILE A 114 -3.20 -8.68 7.88
CA ILE A 114 -3.51 -7.27 8.15
C ILE A 114 -3.34 -6.95 9.65
N HIS A 115 -3.88 -7.78 10.54
CA HIS A 115 -3.73 -7.59 11.99
C HIS A 115 -2.27 -7.66 12.42
N THR A 116 -1.53 -8.64 11.90
CA THR A 116 -0.11 -8.83 12.19
C THR A 116 0.69 -7.63 11.68
N ALA A 117 0.43 -7.17 10.46
CA ALA A 117 1.04 -5.96 9.92
C ALA A 117 0.73 -4.73 10.80
N GLY A 118 -0.52 -4.54 11.23
CA GLY A 118 -0.92 -3.44 12.10
C GLY A 118 -0.21 -3.44 13.46
N ALA A 119 -0.03 -4.62 14.08
CA ALA A 119 0.72 -4.75 15.32
C ALA A 119 2.20 -4.37 15.15
N HIS A 120 2.85 -4.81 14.06
CA HIS A 120 4.23 -4.44 13.76
C HIS A 120 4.42 -2.93 13.57
N TYR A 121 3.47 -2.24 12.92
CA TYR A 121 3.55 -0.79 12.76
C TYR A 121 3.41 -0.04 14.08
N THR A 122 2.48 -0.46 14.94
CA THR A 122 2.29 0.17 16.26
C THR A 122 3.56 0.05 17.12
N SER A 123 4.14 -1.15 17.22
CA SER A 123 5.38 -1.35 17.98
C SER A 123 6.57 -0.59 17.39
N THR A 124 6.67 -0.51 16.05
CA THR A 124 7.75 0.25 15.38
C THR A 124 7.64 1.76 15.67
N ASP A 125 6.42 2.32 15.67
CA ASP A 125 6.20 3.74 15.98
C ASP A 125 6.50 4.05 17.46
N GLU A 126 6.08 3.19 18.38
CA GLU A 126 6.38 3.31 19.82
C GLU A 126 7.89 3.25 20.10
N GLU A 127 8.61 2.29 19.50
CA GLU A 127 10.06 2.15 19.64
C GLU A 127 10.81 3.34 19.03
N GLN A 128 10.38 3.83 17.87
CA GLN A 128 11.02 4.96 17.21
C GLN A 128 10.76 6.29 17.94
N SER A 129 9.55 6.47 18.49
CA SER A 129 9.20 7.61 19.34
C SER A 129 9.99 7.61 20.65
N GLY A 130 10.16 6.44 21.28
CA GLY A 130 10.98 6.27 22.47
C GLY A 130 12.45 6.59 22.23
N ASN A 131 13.01 6.10 21.11
CA ASN A 131 14.39 6.38 20.71
C ASN A 131 14.62 7.86 20.37
N LEU A 132 13.66 8.52 19.72
CA LEU A 132 13.72 9.95 19.44
C LEU A 132 13.66 10.79 20.72
N SER A 133 12.76 10.45 21.64
CA SER A 133 12.61 11.13 22.93
C SER A 133 13.86 10.99 23.79
N SER A 134 14.51 9.83 23.73
CA SER A 134 15.79 9.58 24.40
C SER A 134 16.93 10.40 23.77
N ALA A 135 16.97 10.51 22.44
CA ALA A 135 17.98 11.29 21.71
C ALA A 135 17.81 12.82 21.85
N MET A 136 16.63 13.31 22.20
CA MET A 136 16.35 14.73 22.46
C MET A 136 16.66 15.16 23.91
N HIS A 137 16.86 14.20 24.83
CA HIS A 137 17.15 14.44 26.25
C HIS A 137 18.65 14.33 26.60
N ILE A 138 19.53 14.18 25.60
CA ILE A 138 21.00 14.24 25.71
C ILE A 138 21.53 15.46 24.96
#